data_AF-A0A1Y4AAC9-F1
#
_entry.id   AF-A0A1Y4AAC9-F1
#
_cell.length_a   1.000
_cell.length_b   1.000
_cell.length_c   1.000
_cell.angle_alpha   90.00
_cell.angle_beta   90.00
_cell.angle_gamma   90.00
#
_symmetry.space_group_name_H-M   'P 1'
#
loop_
_entity.id
_entity.type
_entity.pdbx_description
1 polymer ?
#
loop_
_entity_poly.entity_id
_entity_poly.type
_entity_poly.pdbx_seq_one_letter_code
_entity_poly.pdbx_strand_id
1 'polypeptide(L)'
;MQKTLILLMLLAAVSCGGDSQAPRIAASLDDATLDGVEYAPLEGSLQAGSYTAATPLGGGYDIPDQERVESVRLLFTTLDGYPEQWQLLLFPGERLRIDGVLHDDEGNAELEIRGSEPYETLDREEYPFRPQIRRLTTLERIVDAGGQLDEQQQLELDSLAAWHRAYRIECIRTNPASAATAVRLYDLALETGRDSLFRALWAELPAEVRGGKYKPLFDLLQPAAAGEATPETNNAL
;
A
#
# COMPACT_ATOMS: atom_id res chain seq x y z
N MET A 1 5.43 -60.30 10.26
CA MET A 1 4.48 -59.56 9.40
C MET A 1 4.04 -58.28 10.13
N GLN A 2 4.85 -57.21 10.10
CA GLN A 2 4.51 -55.96 10.82
C GLN A 2 5.32 -54.74 10.34
N LYS A 3 5.74 -54.73 9.06
CA LYS A 3 6.49 -53.59 8.47
C LYS A 3 5.84 -53.01 7.22
N THR A 4 4.80 -53.64 6.69
CA THR A 4 4.10 -53.20 5.47
C THR A 4 2.91 -52.28 5.74
N LEU A 5 2.48 -52.12 7.01
CA LEU A 5 1.29 -51.34 7.35
C LEU A 5 1.57 -49.85 7.62
N ILE A 6 2.81 -49.47 7.89
CA ILE A 6 3.15 -48.07 8.22
C ILE A 6 3.37 -47.21 6.98
N LEU A 7 3.69 -47.82 5.83
CA LEU A 7 3.95 -47.08 4.59
C LEU A 7 2.67 -46.62 3.86
N LEU A 8 1.49 -47.15 4.23
CA LEU A 8 0.21 -46.84 3.58
C LEU A 8 -0.63 -45.77 4.30
N MET A 9 -0.26 -45.36 5.52
CA MET A 9 -0.90 -44.21 6.20
C MET A 9 -0.17 -42.87 6.02
N LEU A 10 1.03 -42.87 5.44
CA LEU A 10 1.79 -41.64 5.14
C LEU A 10 1.62 -41.13 3.71
N LEU A 11 0.80 -41.80 2.89
CA LEU A 11 0.53 -41.42 1.49
C LEU A 11 -0.92 -41.00 1.22
N ALA A 12 -1.72 -40.76 2.26
CA ALA A 12 -3.10 -40.28 2.15
C ALA A 12 -3.30 -38.81 2.62
N ALA A 13 -2.21 -38.04 2.69
CA ALA A 13 -2.27 -36.59 2.94
C ALA A 13 -1.66 -35.78 1.78
N VAL A 14 -1.57 -36.38 0.58
CA VAL A 14 -1.23 -35.67 -0.65
C VAL A 14 -2.44 -35.78 -1.57
N SER A 15 -2.88 -34.61 -2.05
CA SER A 15 -3.96 -34.36 -3.00
C SER A 15 -5.34 -34.12 -2.39
N CYS A 16 -5.60 -32.86 -2.02
CA CYS A 16 -6.71 -32.06 -2.58
C CYS A 16 -6.65 -30.59 -2.09
N GLY A 17 -6.33 -29.67 -3.00
CA GLY A 17 -6.90 -28.30 -2.99
C GLY A 17 -6.02 -27.15 -2.49
N GLY A 18 -5.42 -26.43 -3.44
CA GLY A 18 -5.17 -24.99 -3.37
C GLY A 18 -3.91 -24.50 -2.66
N ASP A 19 -3.17 -23.61 -3.32
CA ASP A 19 -2.20 -22.69 -2.73
C ASP A 19 -2.84 -21.71 -1.68
N SER A 20 -3.98 -22.05 -1.08
CA SER A 20 -4.84 -21.19 -0.28
C SER A 20 -4.60 -21.29 1.23
N GLN A 21 -3.48 -21.86 1.69
CA GLN A 21 -3.22 -22.05 3.13
C GLN A 21 -2.48 -20.89 3.80
N ALA A 22 -1.69 -20.11 3.05
CA ALA A 22 -1.03 -18.95 3.64
C ALA A 22 -2.04 -17.78 3.73
N PRO A 23 -2.00 -16.96 4.79
CA PRO A 23 -2.76 -15.71 4.84
C PRO A 23 -2.29 -14.76 3.72
N ARG A 24 -3.16 -13.85 3.28
CA ARG A 24 -2.77 -12.78 2.35
C ARG A 24 -1.96 -11.69 3.03
N ILE A 25 -2.12 -11.52 4.33
CA ILE A 25 -1.29 -10.63 5.15
C ILE A 25 -0.77 -11.45 6.32
N ALA A 26 0.55 -11.60 6.43
CA ALA A 26 1.19 -12.16 7.60
C ALA A 26 1.97 -11.05 8.33
N ALA A 27 2.00 -11.10 9.65
CA ALA A 27 2.78 -10.16 10.45
C ALA A 27 3.58 -10.89 11.51
N SER A 28 4.88 -10.67 11.52
CA SER A 28 5.79 -11.06 12.60
C SER A 28 6.41 -9.78 13.10
N LEU A 29 5.91 -9.25 14.22
CA LEU A 29 6.32 -7.96 14.75
C LEU A 29 6.94 -8.19 16.11
N ASP A 30 8.22 -7.83 16.25
CA ASP A 30 8.92 -7.97 17.54
C ASP A 30 8.50 -6.87 18.52
N ASP A 31 8.31 -5.63 18.03
CA ASP A 31 8.07 -4.43 18.84
C ASP A 31 6.65 -3.84 18.71
N ALA A 32 5.72 -4.56 18.08
CA ALA A 32 4.34 -4.13 17.91
C ALA A 32 3.38 -5.32 17.85
N THR A 33 2.09 -5.08 18.06
CA THR A 33 1.02 -6.06 17.83
C THR A 33 0.17 -5.59 16.67
N LEU A 34 -0.14 -6.49 15.71
CA LEU A 34 -1.13 -6.22 14.68
C LEU A 34 -2.54 -6.39 15.28
N ASP A 35 -3.17 -5.28 15.64
CA ASP A 35 -4.48 -5.28 16.31
C ASP A 35 -5.63 -5.48 15.33
N GLY A 36 -5.42 -5.23 14.04
CA GLY A 36 -6.46 -5.37 13.04
C GLY A 36 -5.97 -5.13 11.62
N VAL A 37 -6.70 -5.73 10.69
CA VAL A 37 -6.57 -5.52 9.25
C VAL A 37 -7.93 -5.19 8.68
N GLU A 38 -8.10 -3.91 8.36
CA GLU A 38 -9.27 -3.41 7.65
C GLU A 38 -8.99 -3.43 6.15
N TYR A 39 -9.98 -3.80 5.33
CA TYR A 39 -9.83 -3.71 3.88
C TYR A 39 -11.14 -3.32 3.19
N ALA A 40 -11.00 -2.67 2.04
CA ALA A 40 -12.10 -2.35 1.14
C ALA A 40 -11.60 -2.36 -0.31
N PRO A 41 -12.47 -2.69 -1.28
CA PRO A 41 -12.13 -2.53 -2.68
C PRO A 41 -11.79 -1.08 -2.98
N LEU A 42 -10.77 -0.90 -3.80
CA LEU A 42 -10.49 0.38 -4.42
C LEU A 42 -11.43 0.54 -5.63
N GLU A 43 -12.37 1.48 -5.56
CA GLU A 43 -13.34 1.76 -6.62
C GLU A 43 -13.30 3.24 -7.02
N GLY A 44 -13.73 3.55 -8.26
CA GLY A 44 -14.03 4.88 -8.82
C GLY A 44 -13.29 6.11 -8.26
N SER A 45 -13.64 6.54 -7.05
CA SER A 45 -13.15 7.74 -6.36
C SER A 45 -11.69 7.69 -5.89
N LEU A 46 -11.00 6.55 -6.01
CA LEU A 46 -9.67 6.25 -5.40
C LEU A 46 -9.66 6.32 -3.88
N GLN A 47 -10.77 6.70 -3.26
CA GLN A 47 -10.95 6.55 -1.84
C GLN A 47 -11.47 5.15 -1.58
N ALA A 48 -10.87 4.49 -0.61
CA ALA A 48 -11.39 3.22 -0.11
C ALA A 48 -12.86 3.40 0.26
N GLY A 49 -13.69 2.42 -0.08
CA GLY A 49 -15.06 2.35 0.42
C GLY A 49 -15.10 2.19 1.94
N SER A 50 -16.27 1.88 2.49
CA SER A 50 -16.36 1.47 3.90
C SER A 50 -15.51 0.23 4.13
N TYR A 51 -14.54 0.32 5.04
CA TYR A 51 -13.71 -0.80 5.45
C TYR A 51 -14.57 -1.90 6.09
N THR A 52 -14.29 -3.15 5.71
CA THR A 52 -14.85 -4.30 6.41
C THR A 52 -14.10 -4.44 7.74
N ALA A 53 -14.85 -4.37 8.85
CA ALA A 53 -14.29 -4.35 10.20
C ALA A 53 -13.44 -5.60 10.51
N ALA A 54 -12.29 -5.38 11.15
CA ALA A 54 -11.33 -6.40 11.52
C ALA A 54 -11.54 -6.92 12.96
N THR A 55 -11.08 -8.15 13.20
CA THR A 55 -10.91 -8.76 14.54
C THR A 55 -9.42 -8.73 14.90
N PRO A 56 -9.00 -8.67 16.18
CA PRO A 56 -7.60 -8.84 16.58
C PRO A 56 -6.99 -10.14 16.04
N LEU A 57 -5.76 -10.08 15.52
CA LEU A 57 -5.14 -11.21 14.82
C LEU A 57 -3.84 -11.64 15.48
N GLY A 58 -3.73 -12.95 15.72
CA GLY A 58 -2.45 -13.60 15.92
C GLY A 58 -1.78 -13.87 14.58
N GLY A 59 -0.86 -13.00 14.16
CA GLY A 59 0.17 -13.31 13.14
C GLY A 59 -0.25 -13.36 11.66
N GLY A 60 -1.54 -13.25 11.33
CA GLY A 60 -1.97 -13.13 9.93
C GLY A 60 -3.47 -13.00 9.68
N TYR A 61 -3.82 -12.54 8.48
CA TYR A 61 -5.16 -12.26 7.99
C TYR A 61 -5.38 -12.80 6.58
N ASP A 62 -6.57 -13.35 6.33
CA ASP A 62 -6.98 -13.76 5.00
C ASP A 62 -7.95 -12.74 4.40
N ILE A 63 -7.60 -12.23 3.22
CA ILE A 63 -8.42 -11.30 2.44
C ILE A 63 -8.88 -12.07 1.21
N PRO A 64 -10.15 -11.97 0.76
CA PRO A 64 -10.55 -12.62 -0.48
C PRO A 64 -9.63 -12.24 -1.65
N ASP A 65 -9.06 -13.22 -2.33
CA ASP A 65 -8.29 -12.95 -3.55
C ASP A 65 -9.27 -12.72 -4.70
N GLN A 66 -9.29 -11.48 -5.20
CA GLN A 66 -10.20 -11.02 -6.23
C GLN A 66 -9.39 -10.33 -7.33
N GLU A 67 -9.93 -10.26 -8.54
CA GLU A 67 -9.30 -9.59 -9.69
C GLU A 67 -9.38 -8.04 -9.59
N ARG A 68 -9.17 -7.48 -8.39
CA ARG A 68 -9.20 -6.03 -8.11
C ARG A 68 -8.15 -5.64 -7.08
N VAL A 69 -7.86 -4.36 -6.99
CA VAL A 69 -6.98 -3.81 -5.96
C VAL A 69 -7.79 -3.55 -4.69
N GLU A 70 -7.29 -4.00 -3.55
CA GLU A 70 -7.87 -3.73 -2.24
C GLU A 70 -7.04 -2.62 -1.57
N SER A 71 -7.70 -1.62 -0.97
CA SER A 71 -7.04 -0.76 0.00
C SER A 71 -7.08 -1.44 1.35
N VAL A 72 -5.91 -1.60 1.95
CA VAL A 72 -5.72 -2.25 3.25
C VAL A 72 -5.28 -1.20 4.25
N ARG A 73 -5.92 -1.19 5.42
CA ARG A 73 -5.49 -0.43 6.58
C ARG A 73 -5.04 -1.41 7.67
N LEU A 74 -3.78 -1.32 8.03
CA LEU A 74 -3.16 -2.10 9.10
C LEU A 74 -3.20 -1.24 10.36
N LEU A 75 -3.69 -1.82 11.46
CA LEU A 75 -3.78 -1.19 12.76
C LEU A 75 -2.79 -1.88 13.69
N PHE A 76 -1.87 -1.12 14.27
CA PHE A 76 -0.86 -1.64 15.18
C PHE A 76 -0.90 -0.92 16.52
N THR A 77 -0.44 -1.61 17.56
CA THR A 77 -0.11 -1.01 18.85
C THR A 77 1.34 -1.34 19.15
N THR A 78 2.18 -0.32 19.30
CA THR A 78 3.59 -0.49 19.69
C THR A 78 3.72 -1.07 21.10
N LEU A 79 4.88 -1.62 21.45
CA LEU A 79 5.13 -2.10 22.83
C LEU A 79 4.89 -1.04 23.91
N ASP A 80 5.12 0.23 23.57
CA ASP A 80 4.87 1.37 24.47
C ASP A 80 3.38 1.78 24.53
N GLY A 81 2.51 1.09 23.80
CA GLY A 81 1.06 1.29 23.82
C GLY A 81 0.54 2.39 22.91
N TYR A 82 1.35 2.86 21.94
CA TYR A 82 0.92 3.87 20.97
C TYR A 82 0.25 3.21 19.77
N PRO A 83 -0.98 3.62 19.40
CA PRO A 83 -1.64 3.12 18.22
C PRO A 83 -1.04 3.75 16.95
N GLU A 84 -0.78 2.91 15.96
CA GLU A 84 -0.24 3.27 14.65
C GLU A 84 -1.16 2.72 13.55
N GLN A 85 -1.25 3.44 12.43
CA GLN A 85 -2.04 3.00 11.27
C GLN A 85 -1.27 3.14 9.97
N TRP A 86 -1.39 2.14 9.09
CA TRP A 86 -0.74 2.14 7.79
C TRP A 86 -1.73 1.79 6.70
N GLN A 87 -1.76 2.61 5.64
CA GLN A 87 -2.58 2.32 4.47
C GLN A 87 -1.70 1.82 3.33
N LEU A 88 -2.07 0.67 2.77
CA LEU A 88 -1.40 0.02 1.65
C LEU A 88 -2.41 -0.34 0.56
N LEU A 89 -1.90 -0.61 -0.63
CA LEU A 89 -2.60 -1.25 -1.72
C LEU A 89 -2.20 -2.73 -1.73
N LEU A 90 -3.19 -3.62 -1.84
CA LEU A 90 -2.95 -5.04 -2.02
C LEU A 90 -3.43 -5.45 -3.41
N PHE A 91 -2.49 -5.85 -4.26
CA PHE A 91 -2.78 -6.25 -5.64
C PHE A 91 -3.25 -7.72 -5.73
N PRO A 92 -3.99 -8.10 -6.78
CA PRO A 92 -4.42 -9.49 -7.00
C PRO A 92 -3.25 -10.47 -6.91
N GLY A 93 -3.44 -11.57 -6.17
CA GLY A 93 -2.43 -12.61 -5.98
C GLY A 93 -1.25 -12.23 -5.08
N GLU A 94 -1.15 -10.99 -4.58
CA GLU A 94 -0.10 -10.63 -3.63
C GLU A 94 -0.37 -11.19 -2.23
N ARG A 95 0.74 -11.50 -1.56
CA ARG A 95 0.80 -12.02 -0.19
C ARG A 95 1.76 -11.13 0.59
N LEU A 96 1.23 -10.16 1.31
CA LEU A 96 2.02 -9.26 2.13
C LEU A 96 2.54 -9.99 3.36
N ARG A 97 3.83 -9.81 3.64
CA ARG A 97 4.45 -10.20 4.89
C ARG A 97 5.08 -8.97 5.51
N ILE A 98 4.74 -8.70 6.76
CA ILE A 98 5.29 -7.61 7.55
C ILE A 98 6.27 -8.26 8.52
N ASP A 99 7.55 -8.05 8.28
CA ASP A 99 8.65 -8.69 9.02
C ASP A 99 9.04 -7.92 10.29
N GLY A 100 8.56 -6.69 10.42
CA GLY A 100 8.82 -5.85 11.59
C GLY A 100 8.27 -4.44 11.43
N VAL A 101 8.22 -3.72 12.55
CA VAL A 101 8.08 -2.26 12.58
C VAL A 101 9.40 -1.72 13.12
N LEU A 102 10.17 -1.05 12.27
CA LEU A 102 11.37 -0.35 12.69
C LEU A 102 10.97 1.00 13.26
N HIS A 103 11.50 1.36 14.43
CA HIS A 103 11.40 2.72 14.95
C HIS A 103 12.74 3.41 14.79
N ASP A 104 12.75 4.65 14.31
CA ASP A 104 13.94 5.50 14.38
C ASP A 104 14.01 6.26 15.72
N ASP A 105 15.13 6.97 15.93
CA ASP A 105 15.36 7.76 17.16
C ASP A 105 14.33 8.92 17.33
N GLU A 106 13.58 9.26 16.28
CA GLU A 106 12.49 10.25 16.30
C GLU A 106 11.11 9.59 16.53
N GLY A 107 11.06 8.27 16.74
CA GLY A 107 9.84 7.51 16.96
C GLY A 107 8.99 7.35 15.70
N ASN A 108 9.58 7.44 14.51
CA ASN A 108 8.89 7.09 13.27
C ASN A 108 8.91 5.58 13.07
N ALA A 109 7.72 5.01 12.88
CA ALA A 109 7.57 3.63 12.45
C ALA A 109 7.89 3.49 10.95
N GLU A 110 8.49 2.37 10.56
CA GLU A 110 8.63 1.95 9.17
C GLU A 110 8.33 0.44 9.08
N LEU A 111 7.43 0.05 8.18
CA LEU A 111 7.10 -1.35 7.98
C LEU A 111 8.14 -2.04 7.09
N GLU A 112 8.68 -3.17 7.55
CA GLU A 112 9.44 -4.05 6.70
C GLU A 112 8.50 -4.95 5.90
N ILE A 113 8.19 -4.55 4.66
CA ILE A 113 7.23 -5.26 3.79
C ILE A 113 7.96 -6.20 2.83
N ARG A 114 7.44 -7.43 2.71
CA ARG A 114 7.82 -8.45 1.72
C ARG A 114 6.59 -9.03 1.03
N GLY A 115 6.81 -9.69 -0.11
CA GLY A 115 5.77 -10.34 -0.90
C GLY A 115 4.88 -9.37 -1.68
N SER A 116 5.30 -8.11 -1.76
CA SER A 116 4.74 -7.10 -2.65
C SER A 116 5.88 -6.37 -3.37
N GLU A 117 5.99 -6.69 -4.65
CA GLU A 117 6.98 -6.13 -5.55
C GLU A 117 7.01 -4.59 -5.59
N PRO A 118 5.86 -3.86 -5.63
CA PRO A 118 5.89 -2.41 -5.63
C PRO A 118 6.49 -1.84 -4.34
N TYR A 119 6.16 -2.38 -3.16
CA TYR A 119 6.70 -1.89 -1.89
C TYR A 119 8.17 -2.27 -1.68
N GLU A 120 8.57 -3.48 -2.06
CA GLU A 120 9.99 -3.87 -2.02
C GLU A 120 10.86 -3.05 -2.99
N THR A 121 10.27 -2.61 -4.11
CA THR A 121 10.96 -1.74 -5.07
C THR A 121 11.02 -0.30 -4.56
N LEU A 122 9.93 0.22 -3.99
CA LEU A 122 9.91 1.52 -3.32
C LEU A 122 10.99 1.58 -2.25
N ASP A 123 11.01 0.62 -1.34
CA ASP A 123 11.99 0.52 -0.26
C ASP A 123 13.43 0.62 -0.78
N ARG A 124 13.75 -0.15 -1.81
CA ARG A 124 15.09 -0.16 -2.43
C ARG A 124 15.45 1.16 -3.09
N GLU A 125 14.51 1.77 -3.80
CA GLU A 125 14.74 3.01 -4.54
C GLU A 125 14.82 4.23 -3.60
N GLU A 126 14.08 4.19 -2.49
CA GLU A 126 14.00 5.27 -1.49
C GLU A 126 15.01 5.11 -0.36
N TYR A 127 15.64 3.94 -0.21
CA TYR A 127 16.68 3.67 0.79
C TYR A 127 17.72 4.80 0.94
N PRO A 128 18.29 5.37 -0.14
CA PRO A 128 19.28 6.45 -0.02
C PRO A 128 18.72 7.76 0.57
N PHE A 129 17.41 7.94 0.55
CA PHE A 129 16.69 9.15 0.97
C PHE A 129 15.82 8.93 2.22
N ARG A 130 15.92 7.76 2.86
CA ARG A 130 15.20 7.45 4.10
C ARG A 130 15.30 8.55 5.16
N PRO A 131 16.45 9.19 5.43
CA PRO A 131 16.51 10.27 6.40
C PRO A 131 15.58 11.44 6.08
N GLN A 132 15.53 11.87 4.81
CA GLN A 132 14.67 12.96 4.36
C GLN A 132 13.18 12.57 4.38
N ILE A 133 12.87 11.34 3.96
CA ILE A 133 11.49 10.82 3.95
C ILE A 133 10.97 10.68 5.39
N ARG A 134 11.77 10.14 6.31
CA ARG A 134 11.42 10.06 7.74
C ARG A 134 11.17 11.44 8.33
N ARG A 135 12.04 12.40 8.05
CA ARG A 135 11.88 13.77 8.52
C ARG A 135 10.59 14.41 8.01
N LEU A 136 10.24 14.18 6.74
CA LEU A 136 8.97 14.58 6.17
C LEU A 136 7.79 13.95 6.93
N THR A 137 7.81 12.63 7.13
CA THR A 137 6.79 11.89 7.89
C THR A 137 6.65 12.38 9.34
N THR A 138 7.75 12.71 10.03
CA THR A 138 7.72 13.28 11.38
C THR A 138 6.91 14.58 11.41
N LEU A 139 7.21 15.49 10.48
CA LEU A 139 6.59 16.82 10.42
C LEU A 139 5.11 16.73 10.03
N GLU A 140 4.77 15.89 9.05
CA GLU A 140 3.38 15.61 8.65
C GLU A 140 2.58 15.04 9.82
N ARG A 141 3.12 14.07 10.56
CA ARG A 141 2.46 13.47 11.73
C ARG A 141 2.17 14.49 12.83
N ILE A 142 3.09 15.43 13.07
CA ILE A 142 2.86 16.51 14.05
C ILE A 142 1.67 17.37 13.61
N VAL A 143 1.61 17.75 12.33
CA VAL A 143 0.52 18.58 11.77
C VAL A 143 -0.81 17.82 11.82
N ASP A 144 -0.83 16.55 11.44
CA ASP A 144 -2.03 15.70 11.44
C ASP A 144 -2.58 15.47 12.86
N ALA A 145 -1.70 15.44 13.87
CA ALA A 145 -2.07 15.39 15.28
C ALA A 145 -2.59 16.75 15.82
N GLY A 146 -2.66 17.79 14.97
CA GLY A 146 -3.05 19.15 15.37
C GLY A 146 -1.95 19.92 16.10
N GLY A 147 -0.71 19.44 16.06
CA GLY A 147 0.46 20.12 16.59
C GLY A 147 0.83 21.37 15.77
N GLN A 148 1.57 22.28 16.40
CA GLN A 148 2.10 23.48 15.73
C GLN A 148 3.58 23.31 15.46
N LEU A 149 3.97 23.51 14.21
CA LEU A 149 5.36 23.62 13.79
C LEU A 149 5.86 25.06 14.01
N ASP A 150 7.12 25.21 14.39
CA ASP A 150 7.77 26.53 14.35
C ASP A 150 8.05 26.97 12.90
N GLU A 151 8.48 28.23 12.70
CA GLU A 151 8.73 28.77 11.35
C GLU A 151 9.79 27.97 10.58
N GLN A 152 10.81 27.45 11.27
CA GLN A 152 11.88 26.68 10.62
C GLN A 152 11.38 25.30 10.21
N GLN A 153 10.60 24.65 11.07
CA GLN A 153 9.98 23.35 10.80
C GLN A 153 8.94 23.44 9.69
N GLN A 154 8.17 24.52 9.62
CA GLN A 154 7.22 24.72 8.52
C GLN A 154 7.95 24.88 7.18
N LEU A 155 9.03 25.67 7.13
CA LEU A 155 9.85 25.81 5.93
C LEU A 155 10.51 24.49 5.51
N GLU A 156 10.94 23.69 6.49
CA GLU A 156 11.48 22.36 6.26
C GLU A 156 10.44 21.41 5.67
N LEU A 157 9.23 21.37 6.26
CA LEU A 157 8.10 20.58 5.76
C LEU A 157 7.79 20.94 4.30
N ASP A 158 7.62 22.22 4.00
CA ASP A 158 7.30 22.68 2.65
C ASP A 158 8.38 22.27 1.64
N SER A 159 9.65 22.37 2.04
CA SER A 159 10.80 22.02 1.19
C SER A 159 10.91 20.52 0.95
N LEU A 160 10.72 19.71 1.99
CA LEU A 160 10.76 18.25 1.90
C LEU A 160 9.57 17.71 1.10
N ALA A 161 8.37 18.24 1.32
CA ALA A 161 7.18 17.87 0.56
C ALA A 161 7.35 18.18 -0.93
N ALA A 162 7.86 19.37 -1.27
CA ALA A 162 8.13 19.75 -2.65
C ALA A 162 9.20 18.85 -3.30
N TRP A 163 10.29 18.57 -2.58
CA TRP A 163 11.33 17.65 -3.03
C TRP A 163 10.79 16.24 -3.27
N HIS A 164 10.04 15.69 -2.31
CA HIS A 164 9.53 14.32 -2.37
C HIS A 164 8.54 14.15 -3.53
N ARG A 165 7.66 15.14 -3.74
CA ARG A 165 6.79 15.20 -4.92
C ARG A 165 7.60 15.22 -6.22
N ALA A 166 8.60 16.09 -6.33
CA ALA A 166 9.44 16.18 -7.52
C ALA A 166 10.21 14.88 -7.81
N TYR A 167 10.74 14.24 -6.76
CA TYR A 167 11.41 12.94 -6.85
C TYR A 167 10.47 11.86 -7.40
N ARG A 168 9.25 11.73 -6.86
CA ARG A 168 8.26 10.74 -7.36
C ARG A 168 7.94 10.96 -8.84
N ILE A 169 7.74 12.21 -9.25
CA ILE A 169 7.49 12.57 -10.67
C ILE A 169 8.67 12.14 -11.55
N GLU A 170 9.90 12.43 -11.13
CA GLU A 170 11.10 12.08 -11.90
C GLU A 170 11.27 10.56 -12.03
N CYS A 171 11.02 9.80 -10.95
CA CYS A 171 11.05 8.34 -10.99
C CYS A 171 10.03 7.77 -11.99
N ILE A 172 8.80 8.30 -12.01
CA ILE A 172 7.77 7.87 -12.97
C ILE A 172 8.21 8.15 -14.42
N ARG A 173 8.82 9.32 -14.68
CA ARG A 173 9.27 9.70 -16.02
C ARG A 173 10.46 8.87 -16.50
N THR A 174 11.44 8.67 -15.64
CA THR A 174 12.72 8.04 -16.00
C THR A 174 12.65 6.53 -16.00
N ASN A 175 11.81 5.95 -15.14
CA ASN A 175 11.63 4.50 -15.04
C ASN A 175 10.15 4.11 -14.89
N PRO A 176 9.30 4.39 -15.90
CA PRO A 176 7.86 4.11 -15.82
C PRO A 176 7.54 2.62 -15.64
N ALA A 177 8.46 1.72 -16.01
CA ALA A 177 8.31 0.28 -15.84
C ALA A 177 8.64 -0.23 -14.43
N SER A 178 9.16 0.62 -13.53
CA SER A 178 9.37 0.24 -12.12
C SER A 178 8.05 -0.20 -11.48
N ALA A 179 8.10 -1.26 -10.67
CA ALA A 179 6.94 -1.69 -9.89
C ALA A 179 6.44 -0.58 -8.95
N ALA A 180 7.35 0.24 -8.42
CA ALA A 180 7.04 1.38 -7.57
C ALA A 180 6.18 2.46 -8.26
N THR A 181 6.17 2.51 -9.60
CA THR A 181 5.34 3.45 -10.38
C THR A 181 3.87 3.33 -10.03
N ALA A 182 3.36 2.11 -9.77
CA ALA A 182 1.96 1.90 -9.44
C ALA A 182 1.54 2.69 -8.18
N VAL A 183 2.33 2.59 -7.12
CA VAL A 183 2.07 3.27 -5.84
C VAL A 183 2.31 4.77 -5.96
N ARG A 184 3.43 5.20 -6.56
CA ARG A 184 3.72 6.64 -6.73
C ARG A 184 2.65 7.38 -7.54
N LEU A 185 2.14 6.72 -8.59
CA LEU A 185 1.09 7.30 -9.42
C LEU A 185 -0.24 7.37 -8.65
N TYR A 186 -0.55 6.36 -7.83
CA TYR A 186 -1.71 6.40 -6.94
C TYR A 186 -1.61 7.54 -5.92
N ASP A 187 -0.46 7.70 -5.24
CA ASP A 187 -0.27 8.79 -4.27
C ASP A 187 -0.39 10.17 -4.92
N LEU A 188 0.18 10.35 -6.12
CA LEU A 188 0.02 11.58 -6.90
C LEU A 188 -1.45 11.82 -7.29
N ALA A 189 -2.21 10.77 -7.58
CA ALA A 189 -3.63 10.89 -7.89
C ALA A 189 -4.43 11.39 -6.68
N LEU A 190 -4.11 10.88 -5.48
CA LEU A 190 -4.72 11.32 -4.23
C LEU A 190 -4.36 12.78 -3.90
N GLU A 191 -3.08 13.15 -4.03
CA GLU A 191 -2.59 14.49 -3.73
C GLU A 191 -3.20 15.54 -4.68
N THR A 192 -3.30 15.23 -5.97
CA THR A 192 -3.63 16.23 -7.00
C THR A 192 -5.07 16.19 -7.49
N GLY A 193 -5.85 15.17 -7.11
CA GLY A 193 -7.17 14.93 -7.71
C GLY A 193 -7.10 14.65 -9.22
N ARG A 194 -6.00 14.04 -9.69
CA ARG A 194 -5.73 13.72 -11.11
C ARG A 194 -5.68 14.98 -12.00
N ASP A 195 -4.89 15.95 -11.57
CA ASP A 195 -4.63 17.20 -12.29
C ASP A 195 -3.97 17.00 -13.67
N SER A 196 -3.66 18.09 -14.37
CA SER A 196 -3.03 18.03 -15.70
C SER A 196 -1.66 17.35 -15.69
N LEU A 197 -0.89 17.47 -14.61
CA LEU A 197 0.41 16.83 -14.47
C LEU A 197 0.24 15.31 -14.34
N PHE A 198 -0.65 14.86 -13.47
CA PHE A 198 -0.99 13.44 -13.34
C PHE A 198 -1.42 12.86 -14.69
N ARG A 199 -2.30 13.55 -15.42
CA ARG A 199 -2.79 13.12 -16.74
C ARG A 199 -1.65 12.96 -17.74
N ALA A 200 -0.69 13.87 -17.75
CA ALA A 200 0.49 13.79 -18.62
C ALA A 200 1.34 12.56 -18.28
N LEU A 201 1.65 12.35 -16.99
CA LEU A 201 2.43 11.20 -16.54
C LEU A 201 1.73 9.87 -16.88
N TRP A 202 0.43 9.77 -16.65
CA TRP A 202 -0.36 8.59 -17.00
C TRP A 202 -0.34 8.31 -18.52
N ALA A 203 -0.44 9.37 -19.35
CA ALA A 203 -0.44 9.24 -20.80
C ALA A 203 0.93 8.79 -21.37
N GLU A 204 2.02 9.16 -20.70
CA GLU A 204 3.39 8.78 -21.06
C GLU A 204 3.74 7.34 -20.67
N LEU A 205 2.90 6.65 -19.86
CA LEU A 205 3.14 5.26 -19.50
C LEU A 205 3.12 4.33 -20.73
N PRO A 206 4.13 3.44 -20.87
CA PRO A 206 4.14 2.42 -21.92
C PRO A 206 2.88 1.55 -21.88
N ALA A 207 2.39 1.14 -23.06
CA ALA A 207 1.18 0.31 -23.16
C ALA A 207 1.33 -1.03 -22.40
N GLU A 208 2.53 -1.60 -22.41
CA GLU A 208 2.89 -2.83 -21.70
C GLU A 208 2.77 -2.67 -20.18
N VAL A 209 3.13 -1.50 -19.65
CA VAL A 209 2.98 -1.17 -18.21
C VAL A 209 1.50 -1.02 -17.88
N ARG A 210 0.74 -0.27 -18.69
CA ARG A 210 -0.70 -0.07 -18.50
C ARG A 210 -1.51 -1.36 -18.60
N GLY A 211 -1.12 -2.28 -19.47
CA GLY A 211 -1.76 -3.58 -19.66
C GLY A 211 -1.19 -4.71 -18.79
N GLY A 212 -0.16 -4.45 -18.00
CA GLY A 212 0.58 -5.45 -17.23
C GLY A 212 -0.03 -5.80 -15.87
N LYS A 213 0.82 -6.27 -14.95
CA LYS A 213 0.44 -6.73 -13.61
C LYS A 213 -0.40 -5.73 -12.81
N TYR A 214 -0.17 -4.43 -12.99
CA TYR A 214 -0.86 -3.35 -12.26
C TYR A 214 -2.05 -2.75 -13.01
N LYS A 215 -2.48 -3.38 -14.12
CA LYS A 215 -3.64 -2.93 -14.91
C LYS A 215 -4.89 -2.63 -14.07
N PRO A 216 -5.28 -3.45 -13.06
CA PRO A 216 -6.46 -3.16 -12.25
C PRO A 216 -6.39 -1.79 -11.56
N LEU A 217 -5.21 -1.35 -11.12
CA LEU A 217 -5.02 0.00 -10.57
C LEU A 217 -5.07 1.06 -11.68
N PHE A 218 -4.37 0.82 -12.79
CA PHE A 218 -4.28 1.81 -13.87
C PHE A 218 -5.62 2.07 -14.57
N ASP A 219 -6.50 1.08 -14.64
CA ASP A 219 -7.88 1.24 -15.09
C ASP A 219 -8.65 2.20 -14.17
N LEU A 220 -8.48 2.08 -12.85
CA LEU A 220 -9.11 2.98 -11.88
C LEU A 220 -8.55 4.40 -11.96
N LEU A 221 -7.24 4.50 -12.16
CA LEU A 221 -6.49 5.75 -12.27
C LEU A 221 -6.69 6.48 -13.60
N GLN A 222 -7.18 5.78 -14.63
CA GLN A 222 -7.36 6.34 -15.96
C GLN A 222 -8.11 7.68 -15.90
N PRO A 223 -7.52 8.78 -16.40
CA PRO A 223 -8.22 10.04 -16.49
C PRO A 223 -9.45 9.92 -17.39
N ALA A 224 -10.56 10.53 -16.98
CA ALA A 224 -11.72 10.70 -17.87
C ALA A 224 -11.27 11.38 -19.17
N ALA A 225 -11.75 10.88 -20.31
CA ALA A 225 -11.49 11.50 -21.60
C ALA A 225 -12.00 12.96 -21.55
N ALA A 226 -11.22 13.90 -22.08
CA ALA A 226 -11.65 15.29 -22.15
C ALA A 226 -12.94 15.37 -23.00
N GLY A 227 -14.09 15.56 -22.33
CA GLY A 227 -15.41 15.61 -22.97
C GLY A 227 -16.44 14.60 -22.46
N GLU A 228 -16.09 13.66 -21.58
CA GLU A 228 -17.10 12.86 -20.87
C GLU A 228 -17.66 13.67 -19.69
N ALA A 229 -18.82 14.29 -19.92
CA ALA A 229 -19.62 14.89 -18.87
C ALA A 229 -19.94 13.82 -17.81
N THR A 230 -19.73 14.17 -16.55
CA THR A 230 -20.31 13.47 -15.39
C THR A 230 -21.79 13.23 -15.67
N PRO A 231 -22.34 12.01 -15.49
CA PRO A 231 -23.78 11.84 -15.57
C PRO A 231 -24.39 12.72 -14.46
N GLU A 232 -25.27 13.62 -14.87
CA GLU A 232 -26.08 14.43 -13.97
C GLU A 232 -26.74 13.49 -12.97
N THR A 233 -26.56 13.81 -11.69
CA THR A 233 -27.34 13.21 -10.62
C THR A 233 -28.80 13.52 -10.93
N ASN A 234 -29.57 12.47 -11.26
CA ASN A 234 -31.02 12.55 -11.40
C ASN A 234 -31.60 13.19 -10.14
N ASN A 235 -31.97 14.47 -10.22
CA ASN A 235 -32.89 15.06 -9.27
C ASN A 235 -34.24 14.40 -9.52
N ALA A 236 -34.61 13.53 -8.59
CA ALA A 236 -35.96 13.04 -8.42
C ALA A 236 -36.93 14.21 -8.31
N LEU A 237 -38.02 14.12 -9.08
CA LEU A 237 -39.34 14.65 -8.74
C LEU A 237 -40.35 13.53 -8.98
#